data_AF-A0A6L2MW66-F1
#
_entry.id   AF-A0A6L2MW66-F1
#
_cell.length_a   1.000
_cell.length_b   1.000
_cell.length_c   1.000
_cell.angle_alpha   90.00
_cell.angle_beta   90.00
_cell.angle_gamma   90.00
#
_symmetry.space_group_name_H-M   'P 1'
#
loop_
_entity.id
_entity.type
_entity.pdbx_description
1 polymer ?
#
loop_
_entity_poly.entity_id
_entity_poly.type
_entity_poly.pdbx_seq_one_letter_code
_entity_poly.pdbx_strand_id
1 'polypeptide(L)'
;MGSDDQEAQLQFIRDQDIIRDRKQQRDQLDLALQAKNKDLENVVCKLGKSTETLWLLTNEQKAFRDNLRKSGLRYNGPYVLSQAYAKIPKLYHAYELCDQNEKLDAEQSRLKMNKFQKDEKVQALKIKLIDYEKLNKLYDNFVSQKELSAEQTYFSSSFTSSEEISSWTKPSISSMPSANPMLVDLNKMENVFRKLFELLEKRDVKEMKDVFVSVENDLDETLKQNKLLKDRLLEASLAEGIKNLVITSYVEIRNKDLHDETERISKESKDVSNESKTFDAVCNDAFEVTQELSKRIVELEKGLSKFEAKNIAFEIAIQHKSRENNSLITLQKENENFMASLQIENAHLKKTYKDLFESVQRSRVKTNHCDEVKVKVIFDEIEVNNIELGHRVASLIKENEHLKLTYQSLFDSIKKSRVQTKTSNVTQHEVENLKS
;
A
#
# COMPACT_ATOMS: atom_id res chain seq x y z
N MET A 1 23.68 29.08 -77.14
CA MET A 1 22.71 29.36 -76.05
C MET A 1 21.93 28.09 -75.73
N GLY A 2 22.58 27.02 -75.24
CA GLY A 2 21.90 25.72 -75.16
C GLY A 2 22.38 24.71 -74.11
N SER A 3 23.35 25.06 -73.25
CA SER A 3 23.83 24.17 -72.18
C SER A 3 23.28 24.59 -70.82
N ASP A 4 23.35 25.89 -70.50
CA ASP A 4 22.92 26.42 -69.20
C ASP A 4 21.40 26.29 -68.96
N ASP A 5 20.60 26.37 -70.04
CA ASP A 5 19.14 26.19 -69.96
C ASP A 5 18.72 24.73 -69.70
N GLN A 6 19.50 23.75 -70.17
CA GLN A 6 19.23 22.33 -69.91
C GLN A 6 19.59 21.95 -68.47
N GLU A 7 20.68 22.52 -67.94
CA GLU A 7 21.10 22.28 -66.56
C GLU A 7 20.14 22.92 -65.55
N ALA A 8 19.63 24.12 -65.84
CA ALA A 8 18.60 24.78 -65.04
C ALA A 8 17.27 23.98 -65.02
N GLN A 9 16.87 23.38 -66.15
CA GLN A 9 15.68 22.52 -66.23
C GLN A 9 15.84 21.23 -65.43
N LEU A 10 17.01 20.57 -65.51
CA LEU A 10 17.30 19.37 -64.72
C LEU A 10 17.36 19.67 -63.22
N GLN A 11 17.85 20.85 -62.83
CA GLN A 11 17.87 21.27 -61.43
C GLN A 11 16.46 21.53 -60.90
N PHE A 12 15.59 22.15 -61.70
CA PHE A 12 14.18 22.37 -61.33
C PHE A 12 13.40 21.07 -61.11
N ILE A 13 13.66 20.04 -61.94
CA ILE A 13 13.04 18.72 -61.79
C ILE A 13 13.52 18.05 -60.49
N ARG A 14 14.82 18.10 -60.20
CA ARG A 14 15.37 17.57 -58.93
C ARG A 14 14.76 18.26 -57.71
N ASP A 15 14.64 19.58 -57.74
CA ASP A 15 14.06 20.34 -56.62
C ASP A 15 12.57 20.01 -56.44
N GLN A 16 11.81 19.79 -57.52
CA GLN A 16 10.43 19.33 -57.45
C GLN A 16 10.30 17.92 -56.84
N ASP A 17 11.19 16.99 -57.19
CA ASP A 17 11.17 15.65 -56.62
C ASP A 17 11.50 15.67 -55.12
N ILE A 18 12.50 16.47 -54.71
CA ILE A 18 12.83 16.68 -53.29
C ILE A 18 11.65 17.29 -52.50
N ILE A 19 10.89 18.20 -53.11
CA ILE A 19 9.69 18.78 -52.50
C ILE A 19 8.59 17.72 -52.36
N ARG A 20 8.42 16.84 -53.36
CA ARG A 20 7.43 15.75 -53.35
C ARG A 20 7.75 14.74 -52.25
N ASP A 21 9.01 14.32 -52.13
CA ASP A 21 9.46 13.37 -51.11
C ASP A 21 9.30 13.93 -49.70
N ARG A 22 9.68 15.19 -49.48
CA ARG A 22 9.45 15.87 -48.19
C ARG A 22 7.98 16.03 -47.85
N LYS A 23 7.11 16.13 -48.85
CA LYS A 23 5.65 16.17 -48.64
C LYS A 23 5.13 14.79 -48.21
N GLN A 24 5.52 13.73 -48.90
CA GLN A 24 5.18 12.35 -48.52
C GLN A 24 5.68 11.98 -47.11
N GLN A 25 6.89 12.38 -46.73
CA GLN A 25 7.41 12.14 -45.37
C GLN A 25 6.59 12.86 -44.30
N ARG A 26 6.12 14.09 -44.57
CA ARG A 26 5.24 14.82 -43.65
C ARG A 26 3.88 14.14 -43.53
N ASP A 27 3.29 13.75 -44.66
CA ASP A 27 1.98 13.07 -44.66
C ASP A 27 2.04 11.73 -43.91
N GLN A 28 3.15 10.97 -44.02
CA GLN A 28 3.38 9.76 -43.23
C GLN A 28 3.55 10.05 -41.73
N LEU A 29 4.25 11.13 -41.38
CA LEU A 29 4.43 11.54 -39.99
C LEU A 29 3.10 11.95 -39.35
N ASP A 30 2.27 12.70 -40.06
CA ASP A 30 0.95 13.12 -39.60
C ASP A 30 0.02 11.90 -39.38
N LEU A 31 0.06 10.92 -40.28
CA LEU A 31 -0.69 9.67 -40.13
C LEU A 31 -0.26 8.88 -38.87
N ALA A 32 1.05 8.83 -38.61
CA ALA A 32 1.60 8.17 -37.43
C ALA A 32 1.25 8.90 -36.13
N LEU A 33 1.25 10.24 -36.14
CA LEU A 33 0.82 11.06 -35.01
C LEU A 33 -0.67 10.87 -34.71
N GLN A 34 -1.51 10.82 -35.75
CA GLN A 34 -2.94 10.58 -35.58
C GLN A 34 -3.24 9.20 -34.97
N ALA A 35 -2.50 8.17 -35.38
CA ALA A 35 -2.59 6.84 -34.79
C ALA A 35 -2.22 6.86 -33.29
N LYS A 36 -1.11 7.52 -32.93
CA LYS A 36 -0.68 7.65 -31.52
C LYS A 36 -1.69 8.42 -30.66
N ASN A 37 -2.29 9.50 -31.19
CA ASN A 37 -3.31 10.26 -30.47
C ASN A 37 -4.55 9.40 -30.20
N LYS A 38 -4.96 8.56 -31.15
CA LYS A 38 -6.08 7.63 -30.97
C LYS A 38 -5.79 6.58 -29.89
N ASP A 39 -4.56 6.08 -29.81
CA ASP A 39 -4.15 5.16 -28.75
C ASP A 39 -4.16 5.85 -27.36
N LEU A 40 -3.69 7.09 -27.29
CA LEU A 40 -3.74 7.90 -26.07
C LEU A 40 -5.18 8.16 -25.60
N GLU A 41 -6.10 8.52 -26.50
CA GLU A 41 -7.53 8.67 -26.18
C GLU A 41 -8.12 7.38 -25.60
N ASN A 42 -7.74 6.22 -26.14
CA ASN A 42 -8.16 4.92 -25.64
C ASN A 42 -7.63 4.63 -24.22
N VAL A 43 -6.39 5.00 -23.94
CA VAL A 43 -5.79 4.89 -22.59
C VAL A 43 -6.50 5.81 -21.60
N VAL A 44 -6.78 7.07 -21.98
CA VAL A 44 -7.52 8.02 -21.14
C VAL A 44 -8.94 7.52 -20.87
N CYS A 45 -9.64 6.96 -21.86
CA CYS A 45 -10.95 6.34 -21.67
C CYS A 45 -10.91 5.16 -20.67
N LYS A 46 -9.88 4.31 -20.74
CA LYS A 46 -9.69 3.20 -19.80
C LYS A 46 -9.39 3.71 -18.38
N LEU A 47 -8.57 4.75 -18.26
CA LEU A 47 -8.23 5.37 -16.98
C LEU A 47 -9.47 6.01 -16.33
N GLY A 48 -10.31 6.69 -17.12
CA GLY A 48 -11.58 7.25 -16.66
C GLY A 48 -12.52 6.18 -16.10
N LYS A 49 -12.70 5.08 -16.82
CA LYS A 49 -13.51 3.93 -16.35
C LYS A 49 -12.95 3.29 -15.08
N SER A 50 -11.63 3.15 -14.96
CA SER A 50 -10.97 2.65 -13.75
C SER A 50 -11.16 3.59 -12.55
N THR A 51 -11.14 4.90 -12.79
CA THR A 51 -11.34 5.92 -11.76
C THR A 51 -12.79 5.90 -11.26
N GLU A 52 -13.76 5.73 -12.17
CA GLU A 52 -15.18 5.59 -11.86
C GLU A 52 -15.46 4.32 -11.03
N THR A 53 -14.87 3.18 -11.39
CA THR A 53 -14.98 1.94 -10.60
C THR A 53 -14.32 2.06 -9.23
N LEU A 54 -13.16 2.70 -9.12
CA LEU A 54 -12.54 3.01 -7.83
C LEU A 54 -13.43 3.91 -6.96
N TRP A 55 -14.09 4.91 -7.55
CA TRP A 55 -15.01 5.81 -6.86
C TRP A 55 -16.26 5.08 -6.35
N LEU A 56 -16.81 4.14 -7.13
CA LEU A 56 -17.90 3.27 -6.71
C LEU A 56 -17.48 2.37 -5.54
N LEU A 57 -16.34 1.70 -5.62
CA LEU A 57 -15.81 0.86 -4.54
C LEU A 57 -15.56 1.64 -3.24
N THR A 58 -15.02 2.86 -3.33
CA THR A 58 -14.80 3.70 -2.15
C THR A 58 -16.11 4.23 -1.55
N ASN A 59 -17.11 4.55 -2.37
CA ASN A 59 -18.42 4.95 -1.87
C ASN A 59 -19.19 3.78 -1.24
N GLU A 60 -19.09 2.57 -1.77
CA GLU A 60 -19.68 1.38 -1.14
C GLU A 60 -19.04 1.08 0.21
N GLN A 61 -17.71 1.23 0.35
CA GLN A 61 -17.05 1.14 1.65
C GLN A 61 -17.52 2.21 2.64
N LYS A 62 -17.79 3.42 2.15
CA LYS A 62 -18.34 4.51 2.97
C LYS A 62 -19.77 4.23 3.40
N ALA A 63 -20.61 3.73 2.49
CA ALA A 63 -21.99 3.32 2.77
C ALA A 63 -22.05 2.12 3.73
N PHE A 64 -21.13 1.17 3.62
CA PHE A 64 -20.97 0.06 4.56
C PHE A 64 -20.62 0.56 5.96
N ARG A 65 -19.64 1.48 6.08
CA ARG A 65 -19.28 2.13 7.36
C ARG A 65 -20.44 2.92 7.95
N ASP A 66 -21.21 3.63 7.13
CA ASP A 66 -22.38 4.40 7.58
C ASP A 66 -23.57 3.50 7.96
N ASN A 67 -23.75 2.35 7.31
CA ASN A 67 -24.77 1.35 7.67
C ASN A 67 -24.43 0.62 8.97
N LEU A 68 -23.16 0.29 9.22
CA LEU A 68 -22.67 -0.18 10.53
C LEU A 68 -22.92 0.84 11.65
N ARG A 69 -22.92 2.13 11.31
CA ARG A 69 -23.26 3.23 12.23
C ARG A 69 -24.75 3.30 12.54
N LYS A 70 -25.62 2.90 11.60
CA LYS A 70 -27.09 2.91 11.74
C LYS A 70 -27.65 1.64 12.39
N SER A 71 -26.96 0.50 12.30
CA SER A 71 -27.43 -0.80 12.82
C SER A 71 -27.26 -0.99 14.34
N GLY A 72 -26.87 0.05 15.10
CA GLY A 72 -26.94 0.04 16.56
C GLY A 72 -25.93 -0.86 17.28
N LEU A 73 -24.97 -1.47 16.57
CA LEU A 73 -23.81 -2.16 17.16
C LEU A 73 -22.85 -1.10 17.74
N ARG A 74 -23.15 -0.67 18.97
CA ARG A 74 -22.42 0.35 19.72
C ARG A 74 -20.97 -0.07 20.00
N TYR A 75 -20.03 0.54 19.29
CA TYR A 75 -18.80 1.05 19.88
C TYR A 75 -18.77 2.56 19.68
N ASN A 76 -18.92 3.32 20.77
CA ASN A 76 -18.73 4.77 20.73
C ASN A 76 -17.23 5.08 20.60
N GLY A 77 -16.74 5.30 19.37
CA GLY A 77 -15.61 6.21 19.18
C GLY A 77 -14.59 5.83 18.11
N PRO A 78 -14.70 6.46 16.92
CA PRO A 78 -13.53 7.04 16.25
C PRO A 78 -13.44 8.57 16.44
N TYR A 79 -14.60 9.24 16.55
CA TYR A 79 -14.67 10.71 16.63
C TYR A 79 -14.25 11.26 18.00
N VAL A 80 -14.52 10.52 19.09
CA VAL A 80 -14.04 10.89 20.44
C VAL A 80 -12.52 10.70 20.54
N LEU A 81 -11.99 9.66 19.89
CA LEU A 81 -10.56 9.44 19.76
C LEU A 81 -9.88 10.56 18.98
N SER A 82 -10.44 11.05 17.86
CA SER A 82 -9.80 12.13 17.09
C SER A 82 -9.74 13.46 17.86
N GLN A 83 -10.76 13.78 18.66
CA GLN A 83 -10.73 14.96 19.54
C GLN A 83 -9.76 14.79 20.72
N ALA A 84 -9.60 13.57 21.25
CA ALA A 84 -8.62 13.28 22.29
C ALA A 84 -7.17 13.28 21.75
N TYR A 85 -6.96 12.76 20.54
CA TYR A 85 -5.69 12.75 19.81
C TYR A 85 -5.19 14.17 19.55
N ALA A 86 -6.10 15.08 19.17
CA ALA A 86 -5.78 16.49 18.99
C ALA A 86 -5.39 17.19 20.30
N LYS A 87 -5.87 16.72 21.46
CA LYS A 87 -5.58 17.32 22.77
C LYS A 87 -4.27 16.82 23.39
N ILE A 88 -3.95 15.52 23.29
CA ILE A 88 -2.67 14.96 23.74
C ILE A 88 -2.19 13.88 22.75
N PRO A 89 -1.43 14.25 21.71
CA PRO A 89 -0.90 13.31 20.72
C PRO A 89 -0.01 12.23 21.36
N LYS A 90 0.79 12.61 22.37
CA LYS A 90 1.76 11.74 23.06
C LYS A 90 1.14 10.51 23.76
N LEU A 91 -0.18 10.50 23.99
CA LEU A 91 -0.85 9.37 24.63
C LEU A 91 -1.03 8.16 23.69
N TYR A 92 -0.98 8.39 22.38
CA TYR A 92 -1.34 7.40 21.36
C TYR A 92 -0.17 7.01 20.45
N HIS A 93 0.98 7.68 20.57
CA HIS A 93 2.24 7.28 19.92
C HIS A 93 3.00 6.27 20.80
N ALA A 94 2.47 5.05 20.92
CA ALA A 94 3.12 3.98 21.67
C ALA A 94 4.53 3.63 21.15
N TYR A 95 4.80 3.89 19.87
CA TYR A 95 6.10 3.68 19.25
C TYR A 95 7.13 4.78 19.56
N GLU A 96 6.72 5.96 20.05
CA GLU A 96 7.64 7.02 20.49
C GLU A 96 8.09 6.83 21.95
N LEU A 97 7.45 5.92 22.70
CA LEU A 97 7.83 5.58 24.08
C LEU A 97 8.85 4.43 24.15
N CYS A 98 8.99 3.68 23.07
CA CYS A 98 9.97 2.62 22.93
C CYS A 98 11.06 3.09 21.97
N ASP A 99 12.10 3.73 22.52
CA ASP A 99 13.39 3.73 21.85
C ASP A 99 13.77 2.27 21.60
N GLN A 100 14.04 1.96 20.34
CA GLN A 100 14.40 0.62 19.90
C GLN A 100 15.60 0.15 20.73
N ASN A 101 15.38 -0.90 21.55
CA ASN A 101 16.38 -1.75 22.24
C ASN A 101 16.55 -1.67 23.78
N GLU A 102 15.59 -1.17 24.57
CA GLU A 102 15.60 -1.39 26.04
C GLU A 102 14.53 -2.38 26.51
N LYS A 103 14.94 -3.56 27.02
CA LYS A 103 14.09 -4.36 27.92
C LYS A 103 13.95 -3.60 29.24
N LEU A 104 12.89 -2.82 29.37
CA LEU A 104 12.59 -2.10 30.62
C LEU A 104 12.09 -3.06 31.70
N ASP A 105 12.71 -2.97 32.87
CA ASP A 105 12.25 -3.59 34.11
C ASP A 105 10.94 -2.94 34.63
N ALA A 106 10.15 -3.69 35.40
CA ALA A 106 8.84 -3.27 35.90
C ALA A 106 8.92 -1.98 36.75
N GLU A 107 9.99 -1.79 37.52
CA GLU A 107 10.18 -0.57 38.31
C GLU A 107 10.51 0.65 37.45
N GLN A 108 11.30 0.48 36.39
CA GLN A 108 11.66 1.57 35.49
C GLN A 108 10.45 2.05 34.68
N SER A 109 9.57 1.13 34.28
CA SER A 109 8.28 1.46 33.66
C SER A 109 7.39 2.27 34.61
N ARG A 110 7.34 1.90 35.90
CA ARG A 110 6.60 2.66 36.93
C ARG A 110 7.16 4.07 37.12
N LEU A 111 8.49 4.23 37.08
CA LEU A 111 9.14 5.53 37.23
C LEU A 111 8.86 6.47 36.04
N LYS A 112 8.95 5.95 34.80
CA LYS A 112 8.62 6.70 33.58
C LYS A 112 7.14 7.10 33.57
N MET A 113 6.24 6.22 34.01
CA MET A 113 4.80 6.51 34.12
C MET A 113 4.51 7.59 35.18
N ASN A 114 5.16 7.54 36.33
CA ASN A 114 5.05 8.59 37.35
C ASN A 114 5.57 9.94 36.86
N LYS A 115 6.63 9.95 36.03
CA LYS A 115 7.18 11.17 35.43
C LYS A 115 6.22 11.77 34.40
N PHE A 116 5.55 10.93 33.61
CA PHE A 116 4.56 11.33 32.61
C PHE A 116 3.22 11.79 33.23
N GLN A 117 2.83 11.24 34.39
CA GLN A 117 1.65 11.70 35.15
C GLN A 117 1.87 13.07 35.84
N LYS A 118 3.13 13.48 36.01
CA LYS A 118 3.49 14.82 36.51
C LYS A 118 3.49 15.89 35.42
N ASP A 119 3.24 15.53 34.16
CA ASP A 119 3.14 16.48 33.05
C ASP A 119 1.90 17.38 33.25
N GLU A 120 2.12 18.69 33.16
CA GLU A 120 1.15 19.75 33.42
C GLU A 120 -0.12 19.60 32.53
N LYS A 121 0.05 19.05 31.32
CA LYS A 121 -1.05 18.79 30.37
C LYS A 121 -1.93 17.60 30.78
N VAL A 122 -1.37 16.61 31.48
CA VAL A 122 -2.09 15.42 31.95
C VAL A 122 -2.84 15.73 33.24
N GLN A 123 -2.26 16.53 34.14
CA GLN A 123 -2.93 16.98 35.36
C GLN A 123 -4.15 17.87 35.10
N ALA A 124 -4.11 18.67 34.04
CA ALA A 124 -5.25 19.50 33.61
C ALA A 124 -6.51 18.69 33.28
N LEU A 125 -6.41 17.39 32.98
CA LEU A 125 -7.53 16.54 32.59
C LEU A 125 -8.36 15.96 33.75
N LYS A 126 -8.00 16.22 35.03
CA LYS A 126 -8.72 15.72 36.22
C LYS A 126 -9.11 14.23 36.12
N ILE A 127 -8.25 13.40 35.54
CA ILE A 127 -8.51 11.96 35.40
C ILE A 127 -8.53 11.37 36.81
N LYS A 128 -9.65 10.73 37.18
CA LYS A 128 -9.76 10.06 38.49
C LYS A 128 -8.69 8.97 38.58
N LEU A 129 -7.89 9.02 39.63
CA LEU A 129 -6.86 8.03 39.93
C LEU A 129 -7.51 6.64 39.98
N ILE A 130 -7.01 5.70 39.17
CA ILE A 130 -7.42 4.30 39.28
C ILE A 130 -6.74 3.75 40.53
N ASP A 131 -7.56 3.41 41.52
CA ASP A 131 -7.11 2.72 42.72
C ASP A 131 -6.86 1.26 42.36
N TYR A 132 -5.60 0.96 42.02
CA TYR A 132 -5.14 -0.39 41.68
C TYR A 132 -5.30 -1.37 42.84
N GLU A 133 -5.42 -0.89 44.08
CA GLU A 133 -5.66 -1.75 45.25
C GLU A 133 -7.11 -2.26 45.26
N LYS A 134 -8.07 -1.42 44.84
CA LYS A 134 -9.45 -1.86 44.55
C LYS A 134 -9.56 -2.76 43.33
N LEU A 135 -8.76 -2.51 42.29
CA LEU A 135 -8.76 -3.34 41.07
C LEU A 135 -8.17 -4.73 41.33
N ASN A 136 -7.10 -4.81 42.13
CA ASN A 136 -6.51 -6.09 42.52
C ASN A 136 -7.42 -6.89 43.45
N LYS A 137 -8.14 -6.23 44.38
CA LYS A 137 -9.18 -6.89 45.19
C LYS A 137 -10.35 -7.44 44.37
N LEU A 138 -10.61 -6.87 43.19
CA LEU A 138 -11.57 -7.41 42.22
C LEU A 138 -11.02 -8.65 41.52
N TYR A 139 -9.70 -8.70 41.29
CA TYR A 139 -9.00 -9.85 40.71
C TYR A 139 -8.99 -11.07 41.63
N ASP A 140 -8.97 -10.87 42.95
CA ASP A 140 -9.07 -11.96 43.93
C ASP A 140 -10.42 -12.72 43.85
N ASN A 141 -11.47 -12.09 43.31
CA ASN A 141 -12.77 -12.73 43.07
C ASN A 141 -12.85 -13.46 41.72
N PHE A 142 -11.87 -13.28 40.84
CA PHE A 142 -11.77 -14.08 39.62
C PHE A 142 -11.03 -15.37 39.95
N VAL A 143 -11.76 -16.48 39.81
CA VAL A 143 -11.20 -17.83 39.91
C VAL A 143 -9.94 -17.90 39.05
N SER A 144 -8.80 -18.20 39.67
CA SER A 144 -7.56 -18.44 38.94
C SER A 144 -7.82 -19.57 37.95
N GLN A 145 -7.79 -19.28 36.65
CA GLN A 145 -7.73 -20.31 35.64
C GLN A 145 -6.36 -20.98 35.74
N LYS A 146 -6.27 -21.99 36.60
CA LYS A 146 -5.20 -22.96 36.59
C LYS A 146 -5.30 -23.66 35.23
N GLU A 147 -4.27 -23.54 34.40
CA GLU A 147 -4.14 -24.32 33.17
C GLU A 147 -4.29 -25.81 33.53
N LEU A 148 -5.47 -26.38 33.26
CA LEU A 148 -5.70 -27.80 33.38
C LEU A 148 -5.29 -28.43 32.05
N SER A 149 -4.09 -29.00 32.05
CA SER A 149 -3.63 -29.96 31.05
C SER A 149 -4.64 -31.10 30.94
N ALA A 150 -5.03 -31.44 29.71
CA ALA A 150 -6.05 -32.42 29.34
C ALA A 150 -5.68 -33.90 29.59
N GLU A 151 -4.95 -34.20 30.67
CA GLU A 151 -4.55 -35.57 31.03
C GLU A 151 -4.78 -35.81 32.53
N GLN A 152 -6.04 -35.85 32.96
CA GLN A 152 -6.45 -36.49 34.22
C GLN A 152 -7.98 -36.51 34.37
N THR A 153 -8.69 -37.25 33.51
CA THR A 153 -10.11 -37.57 33.74
C THR A 153 -10.44 -38.99 33.29
N TYR A 154 -9.65 -39.96 33.74
CA TYR A 154 -10.04 -41.36 33.75
C TYR A 154 -9.83 -41.89 35.17
N PHE A 155 -10.95 -42.15 35.85
CA PHE A 155 -11.12 -42.72 37.20
C PHE A 155 -10.89 -41.85 38.44
N SER A 156 -12.00 -41.47 39.07
CA SER A 156 -12.27 -41.66 40.51
C SER A 156 -13.80 -41.64 40.68
N SER A 157 -14.49 -42.75 40.44
CA SER A 157 -14.98 -43.69 41.46
C SER A 157 -15.55 -43.02 42.71
N SER A 158 -16.89 -43.06 42.79
CA SER A 158 -17.66 -43.61 43.92
C SER A 158 -17.34 -43.14 45.35
N PHE A 159 -18.34 -42.48 45.94
CA PHE A 159 -18.58 -42.24 47.38
C PHE A 159 -17.70 -41.22 48.13
N THR A 160 -18.26 -40.07 48.49
CA THR A 160 -18.78 -39.79 49.85
C THR A 160 -19.51 -38.43 49.94
N SER A 161 -20.71 -38.48 50.54
CA SER A 161 -21.45 -37.51 51.38
C SER A 161 -21.29 -35.97 51.29
N SER A 162 -22.47 -35.32 51.36
CA SER A 162 -22.81 -33.93 51.75
C SER A 162 -22.21 -32.80 50.89
N GLU A 163 -22.89 -31.72 50.55
CA GLU A 163 -24.06 -31.06 51.11
C GLU A 163 -24.64 -30.11 50.03
N GLU A 164 -25.96 -29.93 50.03
CA GLU A 164 -26.75 -28.80 49.52
C GLU A 164 -26.40 -28.11 48.17
N ILE A 165 -27.34 -28.20 47.22
CA ILE A 165 -27.92 -27.10 46.41
C ILE A 165 -29.19 -27.74 45.81
N SER A 166 -30.35 -27.65 46.46
CA SER A 166 -31.34 -26.57 46.41
C SER A 166 -31.94 -26.32 45.03
N SER A 167 -33.27 -26.47 44.98
CA SER A 167 -34.19 -26.20 43.86
C SER A 167 -34.22 -27.28 42.77
N TRP A 168 -35.22 -28.16 42.85
CA TRP A 168 -36.38 -28.15 41.93
C TRP A 168 -37.39 -29.19 42.40
N THR A 169 -38.64 -28.75 42.50
CA THR A 169 -39.88 -29.55 42.66
C THR A 169 -39.97 -30.48 43.86
N LYS A 170 -40.49 -29.93 44.97
CA LYS A 170 -41.07 -30.72 46.08
C LYS A 170 -42.03 -31.78 45.50
N PRO A 171 -41.85 -33.07 45.77
CA PRO A 171 -42.96 -34.01 45.66
C PRO A 171 -44.02 -33.54 46.65
N SER A 172 -45.26 -33.42 46.19
CA SER A 172 -46.39 -33.10 47.05
C SER A 172 -46.53 -34.22 48.09
N ILE A 173 -45.99 -34.00 49.29
CA ILE A 173 -46.31 -34.78 50.49
C ILE A 173 -47.71 -34.34 50.92
N SER A 174 -48.71 -34.68 50.12
CA SER A 174 -50.10 -34.61 50.52
C SER A 174 -50.60 -36.04 50.56
N SER A 175 -51.01 -36.48 51.76
CA SER A 175 -51.54 -37.82 52.07
C SER A 175 -50.48 -38.90 52.37
N MET A 176 -49.65 -38.70 53.40
CA MET A 176 -49.30 -39.83 54.27
C MET A 176 -50.23 -39.80 55.49
N PRO A 177 -50.96 -40.88 55.80
CA PRO A 177 -51.71 -40.96 57.05
C PRO A 177 -50.69 -40.97 58.20
N SER A 178 -50.79 -39.98 59.10
CA SER A 178 -49.88 -39.80 60.25
C SER A 178 -49.97 -40.92 61.31
N ALA A 179 -50.86 -41.89 61.11
CA ALA A 179 -50.95 -43.09 61.92
C ALA A 179 -50.59 -44.30 61.05
N ASN A 180 -49.55 -45.04 61.48
CA ASN A 180 -49.16 -46.27 60.84
C ASN A 180 -50.39 -47.21 60.84
N PRO A 181 -50.96 -47.61 59.68
CA PRO A 181 -52.23 -48.33 59.62
C PRO A 181 -52.23 -49.62 60.45
N MET A 182 -51.08 -50.29 60.49
CA MET A 182 -50.87 -51.47 61.34
C MET A 182 -51.05 -51.18 62.84
N LEU A 183 -50.68 -49.99 63.31
CA LEU A 183 -50.80 -49.61 64.72
C LEU A 183 -52.25 -49.38 65.12
N VAL A 184 -53.06 -48.84 64.20
CA VAL A 184 -54.50 -48.61 64.39
C VAL A 184 -55.26 -49.94 64.39
N ASP A 185 -54.90 -50.87 63.52
CA ASP A 185 -55.53 -52.20 63.44
C ASP A 185 -55.15 -53.11 64.61
N LEU A 186 -53.90 -53.03 65.12
CA LEU A 186 -53.48 -53.74 66.34
C LEU A 186 -54.27 -53.26 67.57
N ASN A 187 -54.47 -51.95 67.71
CA ASN A 187 -55.21 -51.38 68.83
C ASN A 187 -56.73 -51.69 68.76
N LYS A 188 -57.29 -51.77 67.55
CA LYS A 188 -58.67 -52.25 67.33
C LYS A 188 -58.80 -53.73 67.71
N MET A 189 -57.86 -54.56 67.27
CA MET A 189 -57.83 -55.99 67.57
C MET A 189 -57.71 -56.24 69.08
N GLU A 190 -56.87 -55.47 69.79
CA GLU A 190 -56.76 -55.51 71.24
C GLU A 190 -58.09 -55.19 71.95
N ASN A 191 -58.84 -54.21 71.46
CA ASN A 191 -60.16 -53.84 72.01
C ASN A 191 -61.23 -54.90 71.76
N VAL A 192 -61.21 -55.57 70.60
CA VAL A 192 -62.10 -56.69 70.30
C VAL A 192 -61.81 -57.86 71.24
N PHE A 193 -60.54 -58.22 71.43
CA PHE A 193 -60.15 -59.28 72.37
C PHE A 193 -60.56 -58.96 73.80
N ARG A 194 -60.35 -57.71 74.25
CA ARG A 194 -60.78 -57.24 75.58
C ARG A 194 -62.30 -57.43 75.78
N LYS A 195 -63.10 -57.05 74.80
CA LYS A 195 -64.57 -57.17 74.83
C LYS A 195 -65.02 -58.64 74.81
N LEU A 196 -64.30 -59.52 74.12
CA LEU A 196 -64.57 -60.95 74.05
C LEU A 196 -64.26 -61.64 75.40
N PHE A 197 -63.18 -61.24 76.08
CA PHE A 197 -62.86 -61.69 77.43
C PHE A 197 -63.91 -61.27 78.47
N GLU A 198 -64.43 -60.04 78.42
CA GLU A 198 -65.51 -59.58 79.31
C GLU A 198 -66.84 -60.32 79.09
N LEU A 199 -67.15 -60.71 77.85
CA LEU A 199 -68.37 -61.45 77.51
C LEU A 199 -68.27 -62.94 77.88
N LEU A 200 -67.07 -63.53 77.86
CA LEU A 200 -66.79 -64.88 78.36
C LEU A 200 -67.05 -65.01 79.86
N GLU A 201 -66.70 -63.99 80.66
CA GLU A 201 -67.02 -63.95 82.10
C GLU A 201 -68.52 -63.87 82.38
N LYS A 202 -69.30 -63.21 81.51
CA LYS A 202 -70.75 -63.02 81.68
C LYS A 202 -71.61 -64.18 81.14
N ARG A 203 -71.01 -65.18 80.47
CA ARG A 203 -71.69 -66.32 79.81
C ARG A 203 -72.77 -65.92 78.80
N ASP A 204 -72.63 -64.78 78.12
CA ASP A 204 -73.61 -64.30 77.15
C ASP A 204 -73.26 -64.75 75.72
N VAL A 205 -73.77 -65.93 75.34
CA VAL A 205 -73.39 -66.64 74.10
C VAL A 205 -73.90 -65.93 72.83
N LYS A 206 -74.97 -65.14 72.93
CA LYS A 206 -75.61 -64.50 71.77
C LYS A 206 -74.80 -63.31 71.25
N GLU A 207 -74.42 -62.39 72.15
CA GLU A 207 -73.56 -61.24 71.79
C GLU A 207 -72.18 -61.69 71.33
N MET A 208 -71.66 -62.78 71.91
CA MET A 208 -70.38 -63.34 71.48
C MET A 208 -70.40 -63.80 70.02
N LYS A 209 -71.49 -64.45 69.58
CA LYS A 209 -71.68 -64.85 68.19
C LYS A 209 -71.72 -63.63 67.25
N ASP A 210 -72.39 -62.56 67.65
CA ASP A 210 -72.48 -61.33 66.85
C ASP A 210 -71.12 -60.63 66.74
N VAL A 211 -70.30 -60.65 67.80
CA VAL A 211 -68.92 -60.16 67.75
C VAL A 211 -68.06 -61.00 66.80
N PHE A 212 -68.19 -62.33 66.81
CA PHE A 212 -67.45 -63.19 65.87
C PHE A 212 -67.84 -62.92 64.41
N VAL A 213 -69.13 -62.75 64.12
CA VAL A 213 -69.60 -62.41 62.76
C VAL A 213 -69.09 -61.04 62.33
N SER A 214 -69.04 -60.06 63.23
CA SER A 214 -68.46 -58.74 62.95
C SER A 214 -66.97 -58.83 62.61
N VAL A 215 -66.20 -59.60 63.39
CA VAL A 215 -64.76 -59.77 63.16
C VAL A 215 -64.49 -60.50 61.86
N GLU A 216 -65.28 -61.51 61.52
CA GLU A 216 -65.13 -62.26 60.28
C GLU A 216 -65.40 -61.36 59.05
N ASN A 217 -66.40 -60.48 59.12
CA ASN A 217 -66.67 -59.48 58.09
C ASN A 217 -65.54 -58.46 57.96
N ASP A 218 -65.04 -57.92 59.07
CA ASP A 218 -63.91 -56.97 59.09
C ASP A 218 -62.62 -57.62 58.51
N LEU A 219 -62.39 -58.90 58.81
CA LEU A 219 -61.26 -59.66 58.28
C LEU A 219 -61.39 -59.87 56.76
N ASP A 220 -62.59 -60.16 56.26
CA ASP A 220 -62.83 -60.33 54.83
C ASP A 220 -62.69 -59.01 54.05
N GLU A 221 -63.05 -57.88 54.68
CA GLU A 221 -62.92 -56.54 54.11
C GLU A 221 -61.45 -56.07 54.08
N THR A 222 -60.68 -56.31 55.14
CA THR A 222 -59.22 -56.05 55.16
C THR A 222 -58.45 -56.94 54.18
N LEU A 223 -58.88 -58.19 53.97
CA LEU A 223 -58.31 -59.07 52.96
C LEU A 223 -58.54 -58.53 51.54
N LYS A 224 -59.75 -58.01 51.25
CA LYS A 224 -60.07 -57.35 49.97
C LYS A 224 -59.24 -56.09 49.75
N GLN A 225 -59.09 -55.25 50.78
CA GLN A 225 -58.24 -54.06 50.71
C GLN A 225 -56.76 -54.40 50.46
N ASN A 226 -56.22 -55.44 51.10
CA ASN A 226 -54.84 -55.88 50.86
C ASN A 226 -54.62 -56.39 49.43
N LYS A 227 -55.58 -57.13 48.85
CA LYS A 227 -55.50 -57.53 47.44
C LYS A 227 -55.48 -56.31 46.52
N LEU A 228 -56.38 -55.35 46.73
CA LEU A 228 -56.43 -54.10 45.97
C LEU A 228 -55.12 -53.29 46.08
N LEU A 229 -54.56 -53.19 47.29
CA LEU A 229 -53.29 -52.49 47.52
C LEU A 229 -52.12 -53.17 46.82
N LYS A 230 -52.09 -54.50 46.81
CA LYS A 230 -51.08 -55.28 46.09
C LYS A 230 -51.15 -55.03 44.58
N ASP A 231 -52.35 -55.03 44.01
CA ASP A 231 -52.56 -54.76 42.58
C ASP A 231 -52.15 -53.33 42.22
N ARG A 232 -52.54 -52.34 43.05
CA ARG A 232 -52.11 -50.94 42.88
C ARG A 232 -50.60 -50.74 43.02
N LEU A 233 -49.95 -51.48 43.90
CA LEU A 233 -48.50 -51.46 44.07
C LEU A 233 -47.79 -52.04 42.84
N LEU A 234 -48.32 -53.13 42.29
CA LEU A 234 -47.82 -53.74 41.06
C LEU A 234 -47.95 -52.78 39.87
N GLU A 235 -49.11 -52.12 39.74
CA GLU A 235 -49.39 -51.13 38.70
C GLU A 235 -48.46 -49.91 38.80
N ALA A 236 -48.23 -49.39 40.01
CA ALA A 236 -47.28 -48.31 40.25
C ALA A 236 -45.83 -48.72 39.90
N SER A 237 -45.43 -49.94 40.24
CA SER A 237 -44.10 -50.46 39.89
C SER A 237 -43.90 -50.60 38.38
N LEU A 238 -44.92 -51.07 37.66
CA LEU A 238 -44.88 -51.17 36.20
C LEU A 238 -44.84 -49.78 35.55
N ALA A 239 -45.64 -48.84 36.05
CA ALA A 239 -45.66 -47.47 35.54
C ALA A 239 -44.29 -46.78 35.69
N GLU A 240 -43.62 -46.94 36.84
CA GLU A 240 -42.27 -46.38 37.05
C GLU A 240 -41.23 -47.08 36.16
N GLY A 241 -41.34 -48.39 35.95
CA GLY A 241 -40.49 -49.14 35.02
C GLY A 241 -40.60 -48.63 33.58
N ILE A 242 -41.82 -48.41 33.08
CA ILE A 242 -42.08 -47.85 31.75
C ILE A 242 -41.49 -46.44 31.64
N LYS A 243 -41.73 -45.59 32.64
CA LYS A 243 -41.21 -44.22 32.66
C LYS A 243 -39.68 -44.19 32.58
N ASN A 244 -38.99 -45.03 33.35
CA ASN A 244 -37.53 -45.11 33.33
C ASN A 244 -37.01 -45.60 31.96
N LEU A 245 -37.68 -46.56 31.33
CA LEU A 245 -37.32 -47.04 30.00
C LEU A 245 -37.47 -45.95 28.93
N VAL A 246 -38.58 -45.19 28.97
CA VAL A 246 -38.81 -44.05 28.07
C VAL A 246 -37.75 -42.97 28.27
N ILE A 247 -37.46 -42.58 29.52
CA ILE A 247 -36.42 -41.58 29.83
C ILE A 247 -35.05 -42.06 29.32
N THR A 248 -34.69 -43.31 29.58
CA THR A 248 -33.40 -43.89 29.15
C THR A 248 -33.28 -43.85 27.63
N SER A 249 -34.30 -44.32 26.90
CA SER A 249 -34.30 -44.30 25.43
C SER A 249 -34.21 -42.88 24.85
N TYR A 250 -34.88 -41.89 25.46
CA TYR A 250 -34.83 -40.50 25.02
C TYR A 250 -33.43 -39.89 25.22
N VAL A 251 -32.80 -40.19 26.36
CA VAL A 251 -31.43 -39.73 26.67
C VAL A 251 -30.42 -40.37 25.72
N GLU A 252 -30.56 -41.67 25.43
CA GLU A 252 -29.67 -42.38 24.49
C GLU A 252 -29.75 -41.79 23.07
N ILE A 253 -30.96 -41.56 22.56
CA ILE A 253 -31.17 -40.95 21.23
C ILE A 253 -30.55 -39.55 21.20
N ARG A 254 -30.84 -38.71 22.20
CA ARG A 254 -30.32 -37.35 22.25
C ARG A 254 -28.79 -37.31 22.39
N ASN A 255 -28.19 -38.24 23.14
CA ASN A 255 -26.73 -38.32 23.26
C ASN A 255 -26.08 -38.72 21.94
N LYS A 256 -26.73 -39.60 21.16
CA LYS A 256 -26.23 -39.99 19.84
C LYS A 256 -26.27 -38.83 18.85
N ASP A 257 -27.39 -38.10 18.79
CA ASP A 257 -27.52 -36.91 17.93
C ASP A 257 -26.48 -35.84 18.29
N LEU A 258 -26.25 -35.61 19.60
CA LEU A 258 -25.22 -34.68 20.07
C LEU A 258 -23.81 -35.13 19.71
N HIS A 259 -23.53 -36.45 19.76
CA HIS A 259 -22.23 -36.99 19.40
C HIS A 259 -21.94 -36.79 17.91
N ASP A 260 -22.91 -37.13 17.05
CA ASP A 260 -22.79 -36.98 15.59
C ASP A 260 -22.59 -35.50 15.20
N GLU A 261 -23.33 -34.57 15.82
CA GLU A 261 -23.16 -33.13 15.56
C GLU A 261 -21.79 -32.61 16.05
N THR A 262 -21.29 -33.11 17.20
CA THR A 262 -19.96 -32.74 17.72
C THR A 262 -18.86 -33.21 16.78
N GLU A 263 -18.97 -34.42 16.23
CA GLU A 263 -18.02 -34.94 15.24
C GLU A 263 -18.07 -34.12 13.93
N ARG A 264 -19.27 -33.74 13.47
CA ARG A 264 -19.43 -32.86 12.31
C ARG A 264 -18.75 -31.51 12.50
N ILE A 265 -19.00 -30.85 13.63
CA ILE A 265 -18.38 -29.55 13.98
C ILE A 265 -16.86 -29.68 14.08
N SER A 266 -16.35 -30.78 14.64
CA SER A 266 -14.90 -31.03 14.75
C SER A 266 -14.25 -31.15 13.37
N LYS A 267 -14.92 -31.82 12.42
CA LYS A 267 -14.42 -31.94 11.04
C LYS A 267 -14.44 -30.60 10.31
N GLU A 268 -15.54 -29.87 10.40
CA GLU A 268 -15.70 -28.54 9.79
C GLU A 268 -14.68 -27.53 10.34
N SER A 269 -14.40 -27.57 11.64
CA SER A 269 -13.36 -26.74 12.25
C SER A 269 -11.95 -27.04 11.73
N LYS A 270 -11.64 -28.31 11.40
CA LYS A 270 -10.34 -28.68 10.83
C LYS A 270 -10.22 -28.18 9.39
N ASP A 271 -11.29 -28.28 8.61
CA ASP A 271 -11.31 -27.81 7.22
C ASP A 271 -11.12 -26.28 7.16
N VAL A 272 -11.83 -25.52 8.02
CA VAL A 272 -11.63 -24.07 8.16
C VAL A 272 -10.21 -23.71 8.60
N SER A 273 -9.61 -24.47 9.53
CA SER A 273 -8.22 -24.25 9.94
C SER A 273 -7.23 -24.48 8.79
N ASN A 274 -7.48 -25.47 7.94
CA ASN A 274 -6.63 -25.73 6.78
C ASN A 274 -6.79 -24.64 5.71
N GLU A 275 -8.02 -24.19 5.44
CA GLU A 275 -8.26 -23.04 4.56
C GLU A 275 -7.55 -21.78 5.07
N SER A 276 -7.59 -21.50 6.39
CA SER A 276 -6.85 -20.38 6.99
C SER A 276 -5.34 -20.47 6.72
N LYS A 277 -4.74 -21.65 6.84
CA LYS A 277 -3.30 -21.84 6.54
C LYS A 277 -2.99 -21.60 5.06
N THR A 278 -3.88 -22.02 4.15
CA THR A 278 -3.71 -21.74 2.73
C THR A 278 -3.83 -20.25 2.43
N PHE A 279 -4.73 -19.54 3.12
CA PHE A 279 -4.88 -18.09 3.00
C PHE A 279 -3.63 -17.35 3.49
N ASP A 280 -3.06 -17.75 4.62
CA ASP A 280 -1.82 -17.17 5.15
C ASP A 280 -0.64 -17.34 4.18
N ALA A 281 -0.53 -18.49 3.52
CA ALA A 281 0.49 -18.72 2.49
C ALA A 281 0.32 -17.77 1.30
N VAL A 282 -0.92 -17.62 0.79
CA VAL A 282 -1.22 -16.68 -0.30
C VAL A 282 -0.94 -15.22 0.10
N CYS A 283 -1.24 -14.84 1.34
CA CYS A 283 -0.91 -13.51 1.85
C CYS A 283 0.60 -13.26 1.92
N ASN A 284 1.38 -14.26 2.32
CA ASN A 284 2.85 -14.15 2.35
C ASN A 284 3.43 -14.02 0.94
N ASP A 285 2.96 -14.85 -0.01
CA ASP A 285 3.37 -14.75 -1.42
C ASP A 285 3.02 -13.37 -2.02
N ALA A 286 1.81 -12.87 -1.74
CA ALA A 286 1.40 -11.53 -2.17
C ALA A 286 2.29 -10.44 -1.55
N PHE A 287 2.66 -10.59 -0.28
CA PHE A 287 3.57 -9.65 0.39
C PHE A 287 4.96 -9.64 -0.26
N GLU A 288 5.55 -10.81 -0.56
CA GLU A 288 6.84 -10.89 -1.27
C GLU A 288 6.77 -10.22 -2.65
N VAL A 289 5.70 -10.46 -3.42
CA VAL A 289 5.50 -9.82 -4.73
C VAL A 289 5.43 -8.29 -4.59
N THR A 290 4.71 -7.77 -3.59
CA THR A 290 4.62 -6.32 -3.37
C THR A 290 5.96 -5.70 -2.98
N GLN A 291 6.78 -6.42 -2.20
CA GLN A 291 8.11 -5.96 -1.83
C GLN A 291 9.03 -5.89 -3.07
N GLU A 292 8.97 -6.91 -3.93
CA GLU A 292 9.79 -6.96 -5.14
C GLU A 292 9.37 -5.91 -6.18
N LEU A 293 8.06 -5.65 -6.30
CA LEU A 293 7.55 -4.54 -7.11
C LEU A 293 8.04 -3.18 -6.57
N SER A 294 8.04 -2.98 -5.24
CA SER A 294 8.59 -1.75 -4.65
C SER A 294 10.07 -1.55 -4.98
N LYS A 295 10.90 -2.61 -4.90
CA LYS A 295 12.32 -2.52 -5.27
C LYS A 295 12.49 -2.12 -6.74
N ARG A 296 11.74 -2.73 -7.64
CA ARG A 296 11.78 -2.41 -9.08
C ARG A 296 11.33 -0.98 -9.38
N ILE A 297 10.35 -0.45 -8.66
CA ILE A 297 9.93 0.96 -8.80
C ILE A 297 11.08 1.89 -8.44
N VAL A 298 11.77 1.66 -7.32
CA VAL A 298 12.92 2.48 -6.91
C VAL A 298 14.06 2.43 -7.93
N GLU A 299 14.33 1.25 -8.51
CA GLU A 299 15.34 1.11 -9.58
C GLU A 299 14.96 1.88 -10.84
N LEU A 300 13.68 1.84 -11.25
CA LEU A 300 13.17 2.58 -12.39
C LEU A 300 13.24 4.09 -12.16
N GLU A 301 12.87 4.57 -10.96
CA GLU A 301 12.99 6.00 -10.58
C GLU A 301 14.44 6.49 -10.65
N LYS A 302 15.39 5.67 -10.20
CA LYS A 302 16.82 5.96 -10.29
C LYS A 302 17.29 6.01 -11.75
N GLY A 303 16.81 5.07 -12.58
CA GLY A 303 17.08 5.05 -14.02
C GLY A 303 16.55 6.28 -14.74
N LEU A 304 15.33 6.70 -14.40
CA LEU A 304 14.65 7.86 -14.97
C LEU A 304 15.37 9.15 -14.58
N SER A 305 15.77 9.30 -13.31
CA SER A 305 16.57 10.44 -12.83
C SER A 305 17.91 10.55 -13.58
N LYS A 306 18.57 9.42 -13.85
CA LYS A 306 19.82 9.38 -14.63
C LYS A 306 19.60 9.78 -16.08
N PHE A 307 18.50 9.34 -16.68
CA PHE A 307 18.14 9.72 -18.05
C PHE A 307 17.81 11.20 -18.15
N GLU A 308 17.07 11.74 -17.20
CA GLU A 308 16.72 13.16 -17.13
C GLU A 308 17.97 14.04 -16.99
N ALA A 309 18.91 13.67 -16.13
CA ALA A 309 20.20 14.35 -16.01
C ALA A 309 20.99 14.35 -17.33
N LYS A 310 20.99 13.22 -18.06
CA LYS A 310 21.60 13.14 -19.39
C LYS A 310 20.90 14.02 -20.42
N ASN A 311 19.57 14.10 -20.36
CA ASN A 311 18.78 14.93 -21.28
C ASN A 311 19.07 16.42 -21.05
N ILE A 312 19.08 16.88 -19.79
CA ILE A 312 19.45 18.24 -19.42
C ILE A 312 20.88 18.57 -19.90
N ALA A 313 21.84 17.66 -19.68
CA ALA A 313 23.21 17.86 -20.14
C ALA A 313 23.32 17.99 -21.67
N PHE A 314 22.55 17.17 -22.40
CA PHE A 314 22.48 17.24 -23.86
C PHE A 314 21.90 18.58 -24.35
N GLU A 315 20.85 19.06 -23.70
CA GLU A 315 20.21 20.33 -24.05
C GLU A 315 21.13 21.54 -23.78
N ILE A 316 21.84 21.53 -22.66
CA ILE A 316 22.90 22.53 -22.36
C ILE A 316 23.97 22.51 -23.46
N ALA A 317 24.40 21.34 -23.93
CA ALA A 317 25.40 21.23 -24.99
C ALA A 317 24.92 21.81 -26.33
N ILE A 318 23.64 21.59 -26.68
CA ILE A 318 23.02 22.22 -27.87
C ILE A 318 23.02 23.74 -27.74
N GLN A 319 22.60 24.27 -26.58
CA GLN A 319 22.56 25.72 -26.35
C GLN A 319 23.95 26.35 -26.42
N HIS A 320 24.97 25.71 -25.84
CA HIS A 320 26.35 26.17 -25.92
C HIS A 320 26.81 26.31 -27.37
N LYS A 321 26.59 25.27 -28.17
CA LYS A 321 26.97 25.26 -29.59
C LYS A 321 26.22 26.30 -30.42
N SER A 322 24.96 26.55 -30.09
CA SER A 322 24.17 27.63 -30.71
C SER A 322 24.75 29.01 -30.38
N ARG A 323 25.17 29.25 -29.13
CA ARG A 323 25.83 30.52 -28.73
C ARG A 323 27.17 30.73 -29.42
N GLU A 324 27.98 29.68 -29.54
CA GLU A 324 29.24 29.73 -30.29
C GLU A 324 28.98 30.13 -31.75
N ASN A 325 28.01 29.48 -32.41
CA ASN A 325 27.64 29.81 -33.78
C ASN A 325 27.16 31.26 -33.92
N ASN A 326 26.34 31.76 -32.98
CA ASN A 326 25.89 33.15 -33.01
C ASN A 326 27.07 34.14 -32.87
N SER A 327 28.04 33.83 -32.00
CA SER A 327 29.24 34.64 -31.83
C SER A 327 30.08 34.68 -33.10
N LEU A 328 30.22 33.53 -33.78
CA LEU A 328 30.91 33.42 -35.06
C LEU A 328 30.22 34.26 -36.15
N ILE A 329 28.88 34.22 -36.21
CA ILE A 329 28.09 35.03 -37.16
C ILE A 329 28.33 36.53 -36.92
N THR A 330 28.39 36.96 -35.66
CA THR A 330 28.67 38.37 -35.33
C THR A 330 30.07 38.79 -35.81
N LEU A 331 31.09 38.01 -35.50
CA LEU A 331 32.47 38.28 -35.96
C LEU A 331 32.57 38.29 -37.49
N GLN A 332 31.83 37.40 -38.17
CA GLN A 332 31.81 37.38 -39.63
C GLN A 332 31.21 38.67 -40.21
N LYS A 333 30.11 39.17 -39.63
CA LYS A 333 29.51 40.45 -40.04
C LYS A 333 30.45 41.63 -39.79
N GLU A 334 31.15 41.66 -38.66
CA GLU A 334 32.14 42.70 -38.38
C GLU A 334 33.29 42.69 -39.39
N ASN A 335 33.77 41.51 -39.78
CA ASN A 335 34.79 41.36 -40.79
C ASN A 335 34.29 41.79 -42.19
N GLU A 336 33.06 41.44 -42.55
CA GLU A 336 32.43 41.91 -43.80
C GLU A 336 32.32 43.44 -43.84
N ASN A 337 31.91 44.06 -42.72
CA ASN A 337 31.85 45.52 -42.59
C ASN A 337 33.24 46.16 -42.73
N PHE A 338 34.27 45.57 -42.11
CA PHE A 338 35.65 46.05 -42.22
C PHE A 338 36.16 45.99 -43.67
N MET A 339 35.91 44.88 -44.37
CA MET A 339 36.28 44.72 -45.78
C MET A 339 35.57 45.73 -46.69
N ALA A 340 34.27 46.00 -46.45
CA ALA A 340 33.52 47.02 -47.17
C ALA A 340 34.12 48.43 -46.96
N SER A 341 34.51 48.77 -45.72
CA SER A 341 35.18 50.03 -45.39
C SER A 341 36.50 50.19 -46.15
N LEU A 342 37.35 49.16 -46.15
CA LEU A 342 38.62 49.18 -46.89
C LEU A 342 38.41 49.33 -48.39
N GLN A 343 37.37 48.73 -48.97
CA GLN A 343 37.06 48.90 -50.39
C GLN A 343 36.66 50.35 -50.71
N ILE A 344 35.85 50.98 -49.85
CA ILE A 344 35.47 52.39 -49.99
C ILE A 344 36.69 53.30 -49.90
N GLU A 345 37.57 53.08 -48.91
CA GLU A 345 38.79 53.86 -48.73
C GLU A 345 39.73 53.72 -49.93
N ASN A 346 39.94 52.50 -50.44
CA ASN A 346 40.74 52.25 -51.64
C ASN A 346 40.14 52.94 -52.88
N ALA A 347 38.81 52.93 -53.04
CA ALA A 347 38.14 53.64 -54.13
C ALA A 347 38.34 55.16 -54.02
N HIS A 348 38.30 55.71 -52.81
CA HIS A 348 38.57 57.12 -52.55
C HIS A 348 40.03 57.51 -52.84
N LEU A 349 41.00 56.71 -52.38
CA LEU A 349 42.42 56.86 -52.69
C LEU A 349 42.68 56.80 -54.21
N LYS A 350 42.08 55.84 -54.91
CA LYS A 350 42.21 55.74 -56.37
C LYS A 350 41.65 56.96 -57.10
N LYS A 351 40.52 57.50 -56.63
CA LYS A 351 39.92 58.71 -57.17
C LYS A 351 40.79 59.95 -56.92
N THR A 352 41.24 60.16 -55.69
CA THR A 352 42.12 61.29 -55.33
C THR A 352 43.43 61.25 -56.10
N TYR A 353 44.04 60.07 -56.27
CA TYR A 353 45.23 59.90 -57.11
C TYR A 353 44.95 60.29 -58.57
N LYS A 354 43.82 59.85 -59.13
CA LYS A 354 43.41 60.21 -60.49
C LYS A 354 43.21 61.74 -60.64
N ASP A 355 42.52 62.36 -59.70
CA ASP A 355 42.25 63.82 -59.72
C ASP A 355 43.56 64.62 -59.62
N LEU A 356 44.50 64.22 -58.76
CA LEU A 356 45.83 64.82 -58.68
C LEU A 356 46.64 64.64 -59.96
N PHE A 357 46.66 63.42 -60.52
CA PHE A 357 47.34 63.14 -61.78
C PHE A 357 46.82 64.02 -62.92
N GLU A 358 45.49 64.15 -63.06
CA GLU A 358 44.89 65.03 -64.05
C GLU A 358 45.20 66.51 -63.82
N SER A 359 45.21 66.96 -62.56
CA SER A 359 45.58 68.32 -62.18
C SER A 359 47.03 68.66 -62.57
N VAL A 360 47.96 67.73 -62.29
CA VAL A 360 49.36 67.86 -62.68
C VAL A 360 49.50 67.91 -64.21
N GLN A 361 48.82 67.03 -64.95
CA GLN A 361 48.83 67.04 -66.42
C GLN A 361 48.29 68.37 -66.98
N ARG A 362 47.17 68.89 -66.44
CA ARG A 362 46.61 70.19 -66.84
C ARG A 362 47.54 71.36 -66.53
N SER A 363 48.31 71.29 -65.45
CA SER A 363 49.27 72.35 -65.09
C SER A 363 50.48 72.38 -66.04
N ARG A 364 51.00 71.22 -66.46
CA ARG A 364 52.07 71.10 -67.47
C ARG A 364 51.69 71.70 -68.83
N VAL A 365 50.42 71.62 -69.23
CA VAL A 365 49.93 72.18 -70.52
C VAL A 365 49.84 73.72 -70.49
N LYS A 366 49.83 74.36 -69.31
CA LYS A 366 49.61 75.82 -69.16
C LYS A 366 50.87 76.64 -68.89
N THR A 367 52.01 76.03 -68.62
CA THR A 367 53.24 76.75 -68.27
C THR A 367 54.32 76.55 -69.33
N ASN A 368 54.44 77.50 -70.28
CA ASN A 368 55.60 77.60 -71.18
C ASN A 368 56.86 78.17 -70.49
N HIS A 369 56.91 78.15 -69.16
CA HIS A 369 58.11 78.49 -68.40
C HIS A 369 58.07 77.85 -67.00
N CYS A 370 58.68 76.68 -66.87
CA CYS A 370 59.00 76.06 -65.58
C CYS A 370 60.35 75.35 -65.75
N ASP A 371 61.28 75.56 -64.82
CA ASP A 371 62.65 75.02 -64.85
C ASP A 371 62.63 73.50 -65.12
N GLU A 372 62.86 73.11 -66.37
CA GLU A 372 62.78 71.74 -66.88
C GLU A 372 63.62 70.76 -66.04
N VAL A 373 64.70 71.27 -65.45
CA VAL A 373 65.61 70.54 -64.56
C VAL A 373 64.94 70.13 -63.23
N LYS A 374 64.15 71.01 -62.60
CA LYS A 374 63.49 70.69 -61.31
C LYS A 374 62.35 69.68 -61.49
N VAL A 375 61.61 69.80 -62.60
CA VAL A 375 60.52 68.86 -62.92
C VAL A 375 61.08 67.47 -63.21
N LYS A 376 62.26 67.39 -63.84
CA LYS A 376 62.94 66.12 -64.12
C LYS A 376 63.39 65.43 -62.83
N VAL A 377 64.01 66.17 -61.90
CA VAL A 377 64.42 65.63 -60.60
C VAL A 377 63.23 65.08 -59.80
N ILE A 378 62.09 65.80 -59.77
CA ILE A 378 60.88 65.32 -59.08
C ILE A 378 60.33 64.05 -59.75
N PHE A 379 60.43 63.94 -61.08
CA PHE A 379 59.95 62.76 -61.80
C PHE A 379 60.82 61.54 -61.53
N ASP A 380 62.15 61.71 -61.52
CA ASP A 380 63.10 60.67 -61.17
C ASP A 380 62.88 60.20 -59.70
N GLU A 381 62.62 61.13 -58.78
CA GLU A 381 62.32 60.80 -57.37
C GLU A 381 60.98 60.06 -57.21
N ILE A 382 59.96 60.40 -58.01
CA ILE A 382 58.69 59.66 -58.08
C ILE A 382 58.91 58.26 -58.66
N GLU A 383 59.74 58.12 -59.70
CA GLU A 383 60.03 56.84 -60.34
C GLU A 383 60.77 55.89 -59.37
N VAL A 384 61.76 56.39 -58.63
CA VAL A 384 62.45 55.65 -57.57
C VAL A 384 61.48 55.22 -56.47
N ASN A 385 60.64 56.12 -55.97
CA ASN A 385 59.65 55.81 -54.95
C ASN A 385 58.61 54.77 -55.42
N ASN A 386 58.22 54.82 -56.70
CA ASN A 386 57.29 53.86 -57.29
C ASN A 386 57.90 52.45 -57.42
N ILE A 387 59.19 52.37 -57.77
CA ILE A 387 59.92 51.10 -57.79
C ILE A 387 60.04 50.52 -56.36
N GLU A 388 60.37 51.35 -55.36
CA GLU A 388 60.43 50.92 -53.97
C GLU A 388 59.07 50.42 -53.46
N LEU A 389 57.99 51.15 -53.76
CA LEU A 389 56.62 50.74 -53.46
C LEU A 389 56.29 49.40 -54.14
N GLY A 390 56.66 49.21 -55.40
CA GLY A 390 56.49 47.95 -56.11
C GLY A 390 57.16 46.77 -55.41
N HIS A 391 58.40 46.95 -54.93
CA HIS A 391 59.11 45.93 -54.15
C HIS A 391 58.46 45.64 -52.79
N ARG A 392 57.98 46.67 -52.09
CA ARG A 392 57.25 46.49 -50.81
C ARG A 392 55.94 45.74 -51.02
N VAL A 393 55.17 46.09 -52.05
CA VAL A 393 53.93 45.38 -52.41
C VAL A 393 54.22 43.92 -52.76
N ALA A 394 55.24 43.64 -53.57
CA ALA A 394 55.62 42.28 -53.91
C ALA A 394 56.04 41.45 -52.67
N SER A 395 56.78 42.08 -51.74
CA SER A 395 57.17 41.43 -50.48
C SER A 395 55.96 41.10 -49.61
N LEU A 396 55.01 42.03 -49.47
CA LEU A 396 53.77 41.81 -48.72
C LEU A 396 52.90 40.72 -49.34
N ILE A 397 52.81 40.63 -50.68
CA ILE A 397 52.07 39.55 -51.36
C ILE A 397 52.68 38.19 -51.00
N LYS A 398 54.01 38.07 -51.07
CA LYS A 398 54.72 36.84 -50.73
C LYS A 398 54.53 36.43 -49.27
N GLU A 399 54.58 37.38 -48.34
CA GLU A 399 54.33 37.13 -46.92
C GLU A 399 52.88 36.68 -46.66
N ASN A 400 51.92 37.31 -47.33
CA ASN A 400 50.51 36.96 -47.20
C ASN A 400 50.20 35.56 -47.76
N GLU A 401 50.83 35.17 -48.87
CA GLU A 401 50.77 33.80 -49.40
C GLU A 401 51.36 32.78 -48.41
N HIS A 402 52.51 33.08 -47.81
CA HIS A 402 53.13 32.22 -46.80
C HIS A 402 52.22 32.07 -45.57
N LEU A 403 51.61 33.16 -45.09
CA LEU A 403 50.64 33.12 -44.00
C LEU A 403 49.44 32.26 -44.35
N LYS A 404 48.87 32.41 -45.55
CA LYS A 404 47.75 31.60 -46.03
C LYS A 404 48.09 30.10 -46.02
N LEU A 405 49.27 29.72 -46.51
CA LEU A 405 49.75 28.34 -46.49
C LEU A 405 49.94 27.81 -45.05
N THR A 406 50.48 28.65 -44.16
CA THR A 406 50.68 28.29 -42.75
C THR A 406 49.35 28.04 -42.04
N TYR A 407 48.36 28.92 -42.22
CA TYR A 407 47.01 28.74 -41.69
C TYR A 407 46.34 27.49 -42.23
N GLN A 408 46.51 27.20 -43.52
CA GLN A 408 45.96 25.99 -44.13
C GLN A 408 46.57 24.72 -43.52
N SER A 409 47.89 24.68 -43.34
CA SER A 409 48.58 23.55 -42.69
C SER A 409 48.10 23.31 -41.25
N LEU A 410 47.93 24.38 -40.47
CA LEU A 410 47.40 24.31 -39.11
C LEU A 410 45.96 23.76 -39.09
N PHE A 411 45.12 24.24 -40.01
CA PHE A 411 43.74 23.78 -40.13
C PHE A 411 43.67 22.28 -40.46
N ASP A 412 44.48 21.81 -41.41
CA ASP A 412 44.52 20.39 -41.79
C ASP A 412 45.05 19.51 -40.65
N SER A 413 46.02 20.00 -39.88
CA SER A 413 46.53 19.31 -38.68
C SER A 413 45.44 19.15 -37.60
N ILE A 414 44.70 20.22 -37.31
CA ILE A 414 43.56 20.19 -36.38
C ILE A 414 42.47 19.23 -36.88
N LYS A 415 42.17 19.26 -38.18
CA LYS A 415 41.18 18.37 -38.80
C LYS A 415 41.58 16.91 -38.66
N LYS A 416 42.84 16.56 -38.94
CA LYS A 416 43.39 15.20 -38.77
C LYS A 416 43.32 14.74 -37.32
N SER A 417 43.71 15.59 -36.37
CA SER A 417 43.63 15.30 -34.93
C SER A 417 42.19 14.98 -34.48
N ARG A 418 41.19 15.74 -34.94
CA ARG A 418 39.77 15.48 -34.64
C ARG A 418 39.24 14.14 -35.18
N VAL A 419 39.82 13.61 -36.26
CA VAL A 419 39.44 12.30 -36.80
C VAL A 419 40.06 11.17 -35.97
N GLN A 420 41.30 11.34 -35.50
CA GLN A 420 41.95 10.36 -34.62
C GLN A 420 41.27 10.25 -33.25
N THR A 421 40.89 11.35 -32.61
CA THR A 421 40.22 11.28 -31.30
C THR A 421 38.84 10.61 -31.36
N LYS A 422 38.11 10.77 -32.45
CA LYS A 422 36.82 10.06 -32.65
C LYS A 422 36.98 8.56 -32.85
N THR A 423 38.04 8.11 -33.53
CA THR A 423 38.27 6.67 -33.79
C THR A 423 38.81 5.96 -32.55
N SER A 424 39.69 6.59 -31.76
CA SER A 424 40.17 6.04 -30.49
C SER A 424 39.07 5.87 -29.44
N ASN A 425 38.10 6.79 -29.37
CA ASN A 425 36.97 6.69 -28.44
C ASN A 425 35.99 5.56 -28.81
N VAL A 426 35.84 5.22 -30.10
CA VAL A 426 35.04 4.08 -30.54
C VAL A 426 35.70 2.76 -30.14
N THR A 427 37.02 2.64 -30.31
CA THR A 427 37.75 1.42 -29.92
C THR A 427 37.79 1.19 -28.41
N GLN A 428 37.78 2.24 -27.58
CA GLN A 428 37.69 2.07 -26.12
C GLN A 428 36.31 1.60 -25.67
N HIS A 429 35.24 2.09 -26.31
CA HIS A 429 33.86 1.69 -26.01
C HIS A 429 33.55 0.24 -26.43
N GLU A 430 34.23 -0.29 -27.45
CA GLU A 430 34.15 -1.71 -27.84
C GLU A 430 34.94 -2.62 -26.88
N VAL A 431 36.08 -2.16 -26.35
CA VAL A 431 36.89 -2.93 -25.38
C VAL A 431 36.23 -2.99 -24.00
N GLU A 432 35.50 -1.95 -23.58
CA GLU A 432 34.74 -1.97 -22.31
C GLU A 432 33.50 -2.89 -22.39
N ASN A 433 32.85 -3.00 -23.56
CA ASN A 433 31.71 -3.90 -23.77
C ASN A 433 32.10 -5.39 -23.83
N LEU A 434 33.38 -5.73 -24.03
CA LEU A 434 33.89 -7.11 -24.02
C LEU A 434 34.37 -7.57 -22.63
N LYS A 435 34.34 -6.69 -21.61
CA LYS A 435 34.78 -6.98 -20.24
C LYS A 435 33.64 -7.01 -19.20
N SER A 436 32.40 -6.75 -19.61
CA SER A 436 31.19 -7.09 -18.83
C SER A 436 30.55 -8.33 -19.41
#